data_AF-A0A6I1WPC1-F1
#
_entry.id   AF-A0A6I1WPC1-F1
#
_cell.length_a   1.000
_cell.length_b   1.000
_cell.length_c   1.000
_cell.angle_alpha   90.00
_cell.angle_beta   90.00
_cell.angle_gamma   90.00
#
_symmetry.space_group_name_H-M   'P 1'
#
loop_
_entity.id
_entity.type
_entity.pdbx_description
1 polymer ?
#
loop_
_entity_poly.entity_id
_entity_poly.type
_entity_poly.pdbx_seq_one_letter_code
_entity_poly.pdbx_strand_id
1 'polypeptide(L)' 'MMILLEKRSGLAVNPDDVSSISIHKSNGYAVLEVRMTSGDKYQVRDTSHCSDGDDVHALHKQLLEAK' A
#
# COMPACT_ATOMS: atom_id res chain seq x y z
N MET A 1 11.79 2.89 -8.93
CA MET A 1 11.10 1.62 -9.29
C MET A 1 9.63 1.81 -8.92
N MET A 2 8.65 1.39 -9.73
CA MET A 2 7.24 1.58 -9.35
C MET A 2 6.72 0.33 -8.60
N ILE A 3 6.02 0.52 -7.47
CA ILE A 3 5.35 -0.55 -6.73
C ILE A 3 3.84 -0.41 -6.89
N LEU A 4 3.20 -1.43 -7.44
CA LEU A 4 1.75 -1.51 -7.58
C LEU A 4 1.13 -1.80 -6.21
N LEU A 5 0.33 -0.87 -5.70
CA LEU A 5 -0.34 -0.98 -4.40
C LEU A 5 -1.72 -1.62 -4.50
N GLU A 6 -2.49 -1.32 -5.55
CA GLU A 6 -3.84 -1.85 -5.72
C GLU A 6 -4.05 -2.32 -7.16
N LYS A 7 -4.28 -3.62 -7.34
CA LYS A 7 -4.40 -4.21 -8.67
C LYS A 7 -5.62 -3.73 -9.44
N ARG A 8 -6.74 -3.50 -8.73
CA ARG A 8 -8.02 -3.15 -9.35
C ARG A 8 -8.03 -1.75 -9.94
N SER A 9 -7.52 -0.77 -9.19
CA SER A 9 -7.40 0.61 -9.65
C SER A 9 -6.15 0.86 -10.49
N GLY A 10 -5.18 -0.06 -10.48
CA GLY A 10 -3.88 0.13 -11.11
C GLY A 10 -3.00 1.15 -10.36
N LEU A 11 -3.33 1.43 -9.09
CA LEU A 11 -2.60 2.40 -8.28
C LEU A 11 -1.18 1.90 -8.02
N ALA A 12 -0.19 2.60 -8.55
CA ALA A 12 1.21 2.36 -8.29
C ALA A 12 1.86 3.62 -7.71
N VAL A 13 2.85 3.44 -6.85
CA VAL A 13 3.62 4.52 -6.23
C VAL A 13 5.11 4.34 -6.49
N ASN A 14 5.82 5.46 -6.54
CA ASN A 14 7.27 5.47 -6.49
C ASN A 14 7.73 5.48 -5.01
N PRO A 15 8.48 4.48 -4.53
CA PRO A 15 8.94 4.39 -3.14
C PRO A 15 9.79 5.58 -2.70
N ASP A 16 10.56 6.16 -3.62
CA ASP A 16 11.40 7.35 -3.35
C ASP A 16 10.56 8.58 -2.94
N ASP A 17 9.30 8.62 -3.39
CA ASP A 17 8.36 9.71 -3.09
C ASP A 17 7.49 9.40 -1.86
N VAL A 18 7.74 8.29 -1.15
CA VAL A 18 6.98 7.90 0.04
C VAL A 18 7.62 8.46 1.30
N SER A 19 6.86 9.28 2.04
CA SER A 19 7.29 9.85 3.32
C SER A 19 7.11 8.86 4.48
N SER A 20 5.98 8.13 4.50
CA SER A 20 5.70 7.14 5.54
C SER A 20 4.78 6.02 5.04
N ILE A 21 4.97 4.82 5.61
CA ILE A 21 4.16 3.63 5.32
C ILE A 21 3.70 3.09 6.67
N SER A 22 2.42 2.72 6.78
CA SER A 22 1.90 2.10 8.00
C SER A 22 0.79 1.11 7.70
N ILE A 23 0.67 0.07 8.53
CA ILE A 23 -0.50 -0.82 8.53
C ILE A 23 -1.29 -0.55 9.79
N HIS A 24 -2.59 -0.33 9.65
CA HIS A 24 -3.50 -0.19 10.77
C HIS A 24 -4.81 -0.95 10.52
N LYS A 25 -5.60 -1.15 11.58
CA LYS A 25 -6.92 -1.75 11.46
C LYS A 25 -7.98 -0.65 11.28
N SER A 26 -8.83 -0.80 10.27
CA SER A 26 -9.97 0.08 10.01
C SER A 26 -11.19 -0.76 9.64
N ASN A 27 -12.32 -0.52 10.31
CA ASN A 27 -13.58 -1.26 10.12
C ASN A 27 -13.43 -2.79 10.15
N GLY A 28 -12.51 -3.32 10.97
CA GLY A 28 -12.24 -4.75 11.10
C GLY A 28 -11.28 -5.34 10.04
N TYR A 29 -10.78 -4.54 9.11
CA TYR A 29 -9.84 -4.95 8.07
C TYR A 29 -8.47 -4.32 8.30
N ALA A 30 -7.40 -5.00 7.88
CA ALA A 30 -6.09 -4.38 7.78
C ALA A 30 -6.05 -3.43 6.58
N VAL A 31 -5.42 -2.28 6.75
CA VAL A 31 -5.29 -1.23 5.72
C VAL A 31 -3.84 -0.76 5.69
N LEU A 32 -3.24 -0.78 4.51
CA LEU A 32 -1.98 -0.13 4.21
C LEU A 32 -2.24 1.35 3.94
N GLU A 33 -1.65 2.22 4.72
CA GLU A 33 -1.61 3.65 4.45
C GLU A 33 -0.21 4.05 3.96
N VAL A 34 -0.17 4.64 2.77
CA VAL A 34 1.03 5.20 2.16
C VAL A 34 0.85 6.70 2.09
N ARG A 35 1.79 7.43 2.69
CA ARG A 35 1.82 8.89 2.63
C ARG A 35 2.97 9.32 1.73
N MET A 36 2.66 10.16 0.76
CA MET A 36 3.66 10.70 -0.15
C MET A 36 4.37 11.92 0.48
N THR A 37 5.53 12.28 -0.05
CA THR A 37 6.24 13.52 0.29
C THR A 37 5.47 14.76 -0.17
N SER A 38 4.66 14.64 -1.22
CA SER A 38 3.72 15.70 -1.69
C SER A 38 2.63 16.04 -0.66
N GLY A 39 2.38 15.16 0.31
CA GLY A 39 1.28 15.26 1.26
C GLY A 39 0.07 14.39 0.90
N ASP A 40 0.04 13.83 -0.31
CA ASP A 40 -1.01 12.89 -0.73
C ASP A 40 -1.02 11.63 0.13
N LYS A 41 -2.19 11.04 0.29
CA LYS A 41 -2.39 9.86 1.11
C LYS A 41 -3.21 8.82 0.37
N TYR A 42 -2.66 7.61 0.28
CA TYR A 42 -3.31 6.46 -0.32
C TYR A 42 -3.57 5.39 0.72
N GLN A 43 -4.73 4.74 0.61
CA GLN A 43 -5.14 3.67 1.50
C GLN A 43 -5.53 2.46 0.67
N VAL A 44 -4.88 1.33 0.90
CA VAL A 44 -5.20 0.06 0.29
C VAL A 44 -5.67 -0.90 1.37
N ARG A 45 -6.85 -1.47 1.16
CA ARG A 45 -7.43 -2.42 2.08
C ARG A 45 -6.94 -3.83 1.78
N ASP A 46 -6.66 -4.58 2.84
CA ASP A 46 -6.35 -6.00 2.74
C ASP A 46 -7.55 -6.74 2.17
N THR A 47 -7.34 -7.26 0.97
CA THR A 47 -8.29 -8.08 0.25
C THR A 47 -7.67 -9.41 -0.14
N SER A 48 -6.58 -9.84 0.51
CA SER A 48 -5.85 -11.10 0.25
C SER A 48 -6.73 -12.36 0.24
N HIS A 49 -7.90 -12.30 0.89
CA HIS A 49 -8.91 -13.36 0.85
C HIS A 49 -9.65 -13.48 -0.50
N CYS A 50 -9.56 -12.48 -1.37
CA CYS A 50 -10.08 -12.49 -2.73
C CYS A 50 -9.02 -13.00 -3.71
N SER A 51 -9.44 -13.69 -4.78
CA SER A 51 -8.53 -14.23 -5.80
C SER A 51 -7.70 -13.17 -6.53
N ASP A 52 -8.24 -11.95 -6.62
CA ASP A 52 -7.60 -10.75 -7.18
C ASP A 52 -7.14 -9.76 -6.10
N GLY A 53 -7.08 -10.22 -4.85
CA GLY A 53 -6.80 -9.44 -3.68
C GLY A 53 -5.39 -8.85 -3.61
N ASP A 54 -5.29 -7.79 -2.82
CA ASP A 54 -4.04 -7.15 -2.45
C ASP A 54 -3.65 -7.55 -1.02
N ASP A 55 -2.46 -8.12 -0.88
CA ASP A 55 -1.85 -8.45 0.41
C ASP A 55 -1.04 -7.24 0.90
N VAL A 56 -1.66 -6.50 1.82
CA VAL A 56 -1.07 -5.30 2.41
C VAL A 56 0.24 -5.56 3.16
N HIS A 57 0.45 -6.76 3.69
CA HIS A 57 1.68 -7.11 4.40
C HIS A 57 2.83 -7.36 3.43
N ALA A 58 2.56 -8.06 2.32
CA ALA A 58 3.53 -8.24 1.24
C ALA A 58 3.92 -6.88 0.62
N LEU A 59 2.94 -6.02 0.34
CA LEU A 59 3.16 -4.67 -0.21
C LEU A 59 3.97 -3.79 0.74
N HIS A 60 3.65 -3.82 2.03
CA HIS A 60 4.41 -3.10 3.05
C HIS A 60 5.87 -3.54 3.08
N LYS A 61 6.13 -4.85 3.02
CA LYS A 61 7.51 -5.37 2.97
C LYS A 61 8.24 -4.90 1.70
N GLN A 62 7.59 -4.99 0.53
CA GLN A 62 8.18 -4.53 -0.73
C GLN A 62 8.53 -3.04 -0.70
N LEU A 63 7.64 -2.20 -0.14
CA LEU A 63 7.89 -0.76 -0.02
C LEU A 63 9.04 -0.44 0.95
N LEU A 64 9.21 -1.23 2.02
CA LEU A 64 10.34 -1.08 2.95
C LEU A 64 11.67 -1.54 2.34
N GLU A 65 11.65 -2.60 1.53
CA GLU A 65 12.85 -3.12 0.85
C GLU A 65 13.28 -2.24 -0.34
N ALA A 66 12.35 -1.49 -0.92
CA ALA A 66 12.61 -0.58 -2.03
C ALA A 66 13.05 0.83 -1.60
N LYS A 67 13.21 1.06 -0.30
CA LYS A 67 13.64 2.35 0.27
C LYS A 67 15.14 2.42 0.46
#